data_AF-A0A8C4DL14-F1
#
_entry.id   AF-A0A8C4DL14-F1
#
_cell.length_a   1.000
_cell.length_b   1.000
_cell.length_c   1.000
_cell.angle_alpha   90.00
_cell.angle_beta   90.00
_cell.angle_gamma   90.00
#
_symmetry.space_group_name_H-M   'P 1'
#
loop_
_entity.id
_entity.type
_entity.pdbx_description
1 polymer ?
#
loop_
_entity_poly.entity_id
_entity_poly.type
_entity_poly.pdbx_seq_one_letter_code
_entity_poly.pdbx_strand_id
1 'polypeptide(L)'
;MEEVKNNLVSVSTRCQYLENKVAGKKDSTSDKLASTDNVVQLQNHLCEALEKNKQWLEYDQQREAYVRAILARMLWLEKQLNEANQARSQQHNEDHSHGEPEGQWEINNMVLLKGGDRMVGSYVTDQFMCRCEDSERDVKELKLQLKAERRSRKSSPEESCSEDDEKIHRYETEELLHKLDEEKRRSANAELQKNAEFFYQQSHSSFEMARPPSLPSRDILISSPHSSLLNESFLECPSCQAEYPVSHYRELLNHLEICVD
;
A
#
# COMPACT_ATOMS: atom_id res chain seq x y z
N MET A 1 -46.45 -67.72 -22.55
CA MET A 1 -47.28 -66.51 -22.72
C MET A 1 -47.34 -65.67 -21.44
N GLU A 2 -47.62 -66.28 -20.29
CA GLU A 2 -47.78 -65.54 -19.03
C GLU A 2 -46.50 -64.80 -18.57
N GLU A 3 -45.34 -65.42 -18.74
CA GLU A 3 -44.04 -64.83 -18.38
C GLU A 3 -43.71 -63.57 -19.21
N VAL A 4 -44.01 -63.59 -20.51
CA VAL A 4 -43.84 -62.44 -21.41
C VAL A 4 -44.77 -61.30 -21.00
N LYS A 5 -45.98 -61.62 -20.57
CA LYS A 5 -46.98 -60.65 -20.10
C LYS A 5 -46.52 -59.99 -18.79
N ASN A 6 -45.97 -60.76 -17.86
CA ASN A 6 -45.42 -60.24 -16.60
C ASN A 6 -44.19 -59.35 -16.83
N ASN A 7 -43.29 -59.74 -17.74
CA ASN A 7 -42.14 -58.93 -18.11
C ASN A 7 -42.57 -57.61 -18.77
N LEU A 8 -43.59 -57.64 -19.63
CA LEU A 8 -44.12 -56.44 -20.28
C LEU A 8 -44.75 -55.48 -19.26
N VAL A 9 -45.51 -55.98 -18.29
CA VAL A 9 -46.09 -55.17 -17.21
C VAL A 9 -44.99 -54.56 -16.34
N SER A 10 -43.95 -55.32 -16.00
CA SER A 10 -42.79 -54.83 -15.23
C SER A 10 -42.06 -53.70 -15.95
N VAL A 11 -41.79 -53.87 -17.25
CA VAL A 11 -41.16 -52.84 -18.08
C VAL A 11 -42.06 -51.62 -18.21
N SER A 12 -43.37 -51.79 -18.44
CA SER A 12 -44.32 -50.69 -18.56
C SER A 12 -44.41 -49.85 -17.27
N THR A 13 -44.43 -50.51 -16.10
CA THR A 13 -44.44 -49.84 -14.80
C THR A 13 -43.16 -49.05 -14.57
N ARG A 14 -42.02 -49.63 -14.96
CA ARG A 14 -40.72 -48.97 -14.87
C ARG A 14 -40.59 -47.77 -15.81
N CYS A 15 -41.15 -47.86 -17.02
CA CYS A 15 -41.24 -46.73 -17.95
C CYS A 15 -42.10 -45.58 -17.38
N GLN A 16 -43.28 -45.88 -16.83
CA GLN A 16 -44.13 -44.87 -16.18
C GLN A 16 -43.46 -44.22 -14.97
N TYR A 17 -42.73 -45.00 -14.15
CA TYR A 17 -41.98 -44.46 -13.03
C TYR A 17 -40.88 -43.49 -13.49
N LEU A 18 -40.17 -43.81 -14.58
CA LEU A 18 -39.14 -42.95 -15.13
C LEU A 18 -39.73 -41.69 -15.78
N GLU A 19 -40.85 -41.79 -16.50
CA GLU A 19 -41.57 -40.64 -17.04
C GLU A 19 -42.03 -39.69 -15.93
N ASN A 20 -42.62 -40.20 -14.85
CA ASN A 20 -43.05 -39.39 -13.71
C ASN A 20 -41.87 -38.75 -12.97
N LYS A 21 -40.72 -39.45 -12.87
CA LYS A 21 -39.50 -38.92 -12.26
C LYS A 21 -38.83 -37.84 -13.12
N VAL A 22 -38.95 -37.93 -14.44
CA VAL A 22 -38.47 -36.89 -15.38
C VAL A 22 -39.43 -35.70 -15.39
N ALA A 23 -40.74 -35.93 -15.32
CA ALA A 23 -41.76 -34.89 -15.20
C ALA A 23 -41.60 -34.11 -13.88
N GLY A 24 -41.43 -34.79 -12.74
CA GLY A 24 -41.18 -34.14 -11.44
C GLY A 24 -39.84 -33.40 -11.33
N LYS A 25 -38.88 -33.65 -12.23
CA LYS A 25 -37.62 -32.89 -12.33
C LYS A 25 -37.75 -31.59 -13.14
N LYS A 26 -38.80 -31.41 -13.93
CA LYS A 26 -39.06 -30.12 -14.62
C LYS A 26 -39.51 -29.02 -13.66
N ASP A 27 -40.01 -29.39 -12.48
CA ASP A 27 -40.40 -28.45 -11.42
C ASP A 27 -39.20 -27.97 -10.56
N SER A 28 -37.99 -28.49 -10.78
CA SER A 28 -36.74 -27.98 -10.15
C SER A 28 -36.21 -26.69 -10.78
N THR A 29 -37.06 -25.91 -11.48
CA THR A 29 -36.72 -24.59 -12.03
C THR A 29 -36.33 -23.58 -10.94
N SER A 30 -36.74 -23.80 -9.69
CA SER A 30 -36.38 -22.97 -8.53
C SER A 30 -34.86 -22.94 -8.22
N ASP A 31 -34.16 -24.08 -8.29
CA ASP A 31 -32.72 -24.14 -7.97
C ASP A 31 -31.85 -23.48 -9.05
N LYS A 32 -32.30 -23.54 -10.31
CA LYS A 32 -31.60 -22.91 -11.44
C LYS A 32 -31.77 -21.39 -11.43
N LEU A 33 -32.93 -20.89 -11.02
CA LEU A 33 -33.20 -19.46 -10.81
C LEU A 33 -32.38 -18.91 -9.65
N ALA A 34 -32.38 -19.58 -8.49
CA ALA A 34 -31.56 -19.19 -7.34
C ALA A 34 -30.05 -19.22 -7.66
N SER A 35 -29.59 -20.21 -8.43
CA SER A 35 -28.21 -20.26 -8.91
C SER A 35 -27.87 -19.10 -9.85
N THR A 36 -28.81 -18.69 -10.70
CA THR A 36 -28.63 -17.56 -11.62
C THR A 36 -28.58 -16.23 -10.86
N ASP A 37 -29.43 -16.05 -9.84
CA ASP A 37 -29.44 -14.86 -8.99
C ASP A 37 -28.12 -14.71 -8.21
N ASN A 38 -27.57 -15.81 -7.70
CA ASN A 38 -26.27 -15.80 -7.03
C ASN A 38 -25.13 -15.41 -7.98
N VAL A 39 -25.17 -15.86 -9.25
CA VAL A 39 -24.18 -15.49 -10.26
C VAL A 39 -24.25 -14.00 -10.58
N VAL A 40 -25.46 -13.43 -10.70
CA VAL A 40 -25.65 -11.99 -10.93
C VAL A 40 -25.16 -11.16 -9.75
N GLN A 41 -25.43 -11.59 -8.51
CA GLN A 41 -24.92 -10.91 -7.31
C GLN A 41 -23.38 -10.93 -7.25
N LEU A 42 -22.75 -12.07 -7.53
CA LEU A 42 -21.29 -12.16 -7.59
C LEU A 42 -20.70 -11.25 -8.68
N GLN A 43 -21.35 -11.17 -9.84
CA GLN A 43 -20.93 -10.27 -10.90
C GLN A 43 -21.02 -8.80 -10.48
N ASN A 44 -22.08 -8.41 -9.78
CA ASN A 44 -22.23 -7.06 -9.25
C ASN A 44 -21.15 -6.73 -8.20
N HIS A 45 -20.91 -7.63 -7.25
CA HIS A 45 -19.84 -7.45 -6.26
C HIS A 45 -18.46 -7.33 -6.91
N LEU A 46 -18.19 -8.10 -7.97
CA LEU A 46 -16.94 -7.99 -8.72
C LEU A 46 -16.82 -6.61 -9.39
N CYS A 47 -17.88 -6.13 -10.05
CA CYS A 47 -17.89 -4.80 -10.64
C CYS A 47 -17.65 -3.70 -9.60
N GLU A 48 -18.30 -3.77 -8.44
CA GLU A 48 -18.09 -2.83 -7.33
C GLU A 48 -16.66 -2.88 -6.78
N ALA A 49 -16.10 -4.08 -6.62
CA ALA A 49 -14.72 -4.26 -6.15
C ALA A 49 -13.70 -3.68 -7.16
N LEU A 50 -13.94 -3.87 -8.46
CA LEU A 50 -13.09 -3.30 -9.50
C LEU A 50 -13.18 -1.77 -9.54
N GLU A 51 -14.38 -1.20 -9.40
CA GLU A 51 -14.54 0.25 -9.35
C GLU A 51 -13.87 0.85 -8.10
N LYS A 52 -14.00 0.20 -6.94
CA LYS A 52 -13.28 0.61 -5.72
C LYS A 52 -11.76 0.53 -5.89
N ASN A 53 -11.24 -0.54 -6.50
CA ASN A 53 -9.80 -0.64 -6.78
C ASN A 53 -9.29 0.50 -7.67
N LYS A 54 -10.07 0.89 -8.69
CA LYS A 54 -9.75 2.04 -9.53
C LYS A 54 -9.72 3.34 -8.71
N GLN A 55 -10.71 3.57 -7.86
CA GLN A 55 -10.75 4.75 -6.99
C GLN A 55 -9.58 4.79 -6.02
N TRP A 56 -9.18 3.66 -5.43
CA TRP A 56 -8.01 3.56 -4.57
C TRP A 56 -6.72 3.90 -5.31
N LEU A 57 -6.59 3.46 -6.56
CA LEU A 57 -5.42 3.78 -7.39
C LEU A 57 -5.34 5.29 -7.70
N GLU A 58 -6.46 5.92 -8.02
CA GLU A 58 -6.51 7.37 -8.24
C GLU A 58 -6.17 8.15 -6.97
N TYR A 59 -6.70 7.71 -5.82
CA TYR A 59 -6.38 8.28 -4.51
C TYR A 59 -4.89 8.15 -4.18
N ASP A 60 -4.29 6.99 -4.48
CA ASP A 60 -2.87 6.73 -4.26
C ASP A 60 -1.99 7.69 -5.07
N GLN A 61 -2.29 7.85 -6.36
CA GLN A 61 -1.59 8.80 -7.24
C GLN A 61 -1.73 10.25 -6.76
N GLN A 62 -2.91 10.66 -6.29
CA GLN A 62 -3.12 12.00 -5.74
C GLN A 62 -2.32 12.22 -4.47
N ARG A 63 -2.30 11.24 -3.56
CA ARG A 63 -1.51 11.30 -2.32
C ARG A 63 -0.01 11.40 -2.64
N GLU A 64 0.46 10.62 -3.62
CA GLU A 64 1.85 10.67 -4.04
C GLU A 64 2.21 12.04 -4.64
N ALA A 65 1.38 12.59 -5.52
CA ALA A 65 1.58 13.92 -6.09
C ALA A 65 1.61 15.01 -4.99
N TYR A 66 0.74 14.91 -4.00
CA TYR A 66 0.70 15.82 -2.85
C TYR A 66 1.98 15.77 -2.02
N VAL A 67 2.47 14.57 -1.69
CA VAL A 67 3.73 14.40 -0.95
C VAL A 67 4.91 14.94 -1.76
N ARG A 68 4.98 14.67 -3.07
CA ARG A 68 6.01 15.23 -3.96
C ARG A 68 6.00 16.77 -3.95
N ALA A 69 4.82 17.39 -3.96
CA ALA A 69 4.68 18.84 -3.89
C ALA A 69 5.16 19.44 -2.55
N ILE A 70 4.85 18.78 -1.43
CA ILE A 70 5.36 19.18 -0.10
C ILE A 70 6.88 19.11 -0.06
N LEU A 71 7.46 17.98 -0.52
CA LEU A 71 8.91 17.80 -0.53
C LEU A 71 9.59 18.86 -1.40
N ALA A 72 9.07 19.14 -2.59
CA ALA A 72 9.58 20.20 -3.45
C ALA A 72 9.53 21.58 -2.75
N ARG A 73 8.44 21.88 -2.02
CA ARG A 73 8.32 23.13 -1.27
C ARG A 73 9.31 23.20 -0.11
N MET A 74 9.50 22.09 0.61
CA MET A 74 10.45 21.99 1.71
C MET A 74 11.89 22.23 1.22
N LEU A 75 12.30 21.57 0.15
CA LEU A 75 13.62 21.76 -0.47
C LEU A 75 13.82 23.19 -0.96
N TRP A 76 12.78 23.79 -1.56
CA TRP A 76 12.85 25.19 -1.98
C TRP A 76 13.07 26.13 -0.79
N LEU A 77 12.32 25.93 0.31
CA LEU A 77 12.48 26.74 1.52
C LEU A 77 13.85 26.54 2.17
N GLU A 78 14.36 25.31 2.21
CA GLU A 78 15.69 25.00 2.73
C GLU A 78 16.78 25.71 1.92
N LYS A 79 16.67 25.71 0.58
CA LYS A 79 17.57 26.46 -0.29
C LYS A 79 17.54 27.96 0.02
N GLN A 80 16.33 28.54 0.12
CA GLN A 80 16.18 29.96 0.46
C GLN A 80 16.76 30.30 1.84
N LEU A 81 16.59 29.41 2.83
CA LEU A 81 17.16 29.57 4.17
C LEU A 81 18.70 29.53 4.14
N ASN A 82 19.28 28.61 3.37
CA ASN A 82 20.73 28.50 3.22
C ASN A 82 21.32 29.73 2.51
N GLU A 83 20.68 30.22 1.45
CA GLU A 83 21.08 31.45 0.75
C GLU A 83 21.00 32.66 1.69
N ALA A 84 19.92 32.81 2.46
CA ALA A 84 19.78 33.89 3.43
C ALA A 84 20.82 33.82 4.56
N ASN A 85 21.13 32.62 5.06
CA ASN A 85 22.17 32.42 6.07
C ASN A 85 23.57 32.74 5.51
N GLN A 86 23.87 32.35 4.27
CA GLN A 86 25.13 32.70 3.61
C GLN A 86 25.26 34.22 3.43
N ALA A 87 24.21 34.89 2.95
CA ALA A 87 24.19 36.35 2.80
C ALA A 87 24.43 37.05 4.15
N ARG A 88 23.79 36.59 5.23
CA ARG A 88 23.99 37.13 6.58
C ARG A 88 25.41 36.91 7.11
N SER A 89 25.98 35.72 6.88
CA SER A 89 27.37 35.44 7.27
C SER A 89 28.36 36.33 6.50
N GLN A 90 28.13 36.57 5.21
CA GLN A 90 28.94 37.49 4.41
C GLN A 90 28.86 38.93 4.94
N GLN A 91 27.69 39.41 5.36
CA GLN A 91 27.54 40.73 5.98
C GLN A 91 28.29 40.87 7.31
N HIS A 92 28.22 39.85 8.18
CA HIS A 92 28.92 39.89 9.48
C HIS A 92 30.46 39.84 9.33
N ASN A 93 30.96 39.17 8.29
CA ASN A 93 32.39 39.14 7.97
C ASN A 93 32.92 40.49 7.44
N GLU A 94 32.06 41.33 6.83
CA GLU A 94 32.43 42.68 6.39
C GLU A 94 32.34 43.72 7.53
N ASP A 95 31.38 43.56 8.44
CA ASP A 95 31.12 44.53 9.52
C ASP A 95 31.94 44.31 10.81
N HIS A 96 32.63 43.17 10.98
CA HIS A 96 33.34 42.85 12.22
C HIS A 96 34.84 42.51 12.02
N SER A 97 35.63 43.53 11.71
CA SER A 97 37.11 43.48 11.86
C SER A 97 37.59 43.59 13.32
N HIS A 98 36.73 43.41 14.33
CA HIS A 98 37.18 43.37 15.73
C HIS A 98 36.29 42.49 16.62
N GLY A 99 36.74 41.24 16.78
CA GLY A 99 36.72 40.39 17.98
C GLY A 99 35.41 40.15 18.73
N GLU A 100 34.88 38.92 18.63
CA GLU A 100 34.30 38.07 19.69
C GLU A 100 34.09 36.64 19.12
N PRO A 101 34.03 35.57 19.95
CA PRO A 101 34.44 34.23 19.51
C PRO A 101 33.32 33.47 18.77
N GLU A 102 33.42 33.46 17.45
CA GLU A 102 32.58 32.69 16.50
C GLU A 102 32.60 31.16 16.72
N GLY A 103 33.47 30.62 17.58
CA GLY A 103 33.59 29.17 17.77
C GLY A 103 32.40 28.48 18.46
N GLN A 104 31.58 29.20 19.24
CA GLN A 104 30.53 28.55 20.05
C GLN A 104 29.25 28.23 19.25
N TRP A 105 28.86 29.11 18.31
CA TRP A 105 27.67 28.90 17.47
C TRP A 105 27.91 27.83 16.40
N GLU A 106 29.16 27.72 15.91
CA GLU A 106 29.57 26.70 14.95
C GLU A 106 29.59 25.30 15.56
N ILE A 107 30.08 25.16 16.80
CA ILE A 107 30.09 23.87 17.51
C ILE A 107 28.65 23.42 17.81
N ASN A 108 27.77 24.30 18.28
CA ASN A 108 26.39 23.94 18.56
C ASN A 108 25.58 23.61 17.29
N ASN A 109 25.78 24.33 16.18
CA ASN A 109 25.16 23.97 14.88
C ASN A 109 25.75 22.70 14.28
N MET A 110 27.06 22.46 14.42
CA MET A 110 27.70 21.26 13.90
C MET A 110 27.30 20.01 14.70
N VAL A 111 27.15 20.11 16.01
CA VAL A 111 26.68 18.99 16.86
C VAL A 111 25.20 18.69 16.61
N LEU A 112 24.35 19.71 16.44
CA LEU A 112 22.91 19.50 16.21
C LEU A 112 22.61 18.93 14.81
N LEU A 113 23.36 19.34 13.78
CA LEU A 113 23.17 18.81 12.43
C LEU A 113 23.99 17.53 12.11
N LYS A 114 24.98 17.14 12.91
CA LYS A 114 25.69 15.85 12.72
C LYS A 114 25.13 14.70 13.58
N GLY A 115 24.31 15.00 14.59
CA GLY A 115 23.85 14.01 15.57
C GLY A 115 22.67 13.13 15.16
N GLY A 116 21.96 13.39 14.06
CA GLY A 116 20.73 12.64 13.75
C GLY A 116 20.38 12.43 12.27
N ASP A 117 20.47 13.46 11.41
CA ASP A 117 19.68 13.44 10.16
C ASP A 117 20.45 13.46 8.83
N ARG A 118 21.74 13.80 8.80
CA ARG A 118 22.43 13.98 7.50
C ARG A 118 22.82 12.68 6.79
N MET A 119 23.04 11.58 7.52
CA MET A 119 23.53 10.34 6.89
C MET A 119 22.39 9.49 6.33
N VAL A 120 21.19 9.56 6.91
CA VAL A 120 20.04 8.75 6.48
C VAL A 120 19.23 9.48 5.40
N GLY A 121 19.00 10.79 5.54
CA GLY A 121 18.25 11.58 4.56
C GLY A 121 18.94 11.67 3.18
N SER A 122 20.26 11.83 3.15
CA SER A 122 21.02 11.92 1.89
C SER A 122 21.07 10.58 1.15
N TYR A 123 21.36 9.48 1.85
CA TYR A 123 21.45 8.16 1.24
C TYR A 123 20.10 7.65 0.72
N VAL A 124 19.01 7.88 1.47
CA VAL A 124 17.67 7.48 1.04
C VAL A 124 17.21 8.30 -0.18
N THR A 125 17.49 9.62 -0.18
CA THR A 125 17.12 10.49 -1.30
C THR A 125 17.92 10.18 -2.56
N ASP A 126 19.24 10.01 -2.45
CA ASP A 126 20.10 9.68 -3.59
C ASP A 126 19.81 8.29 -4.15
N GLN A 127 19.52 7.31 -3.28
CA GLN A 127 19.17 5.96 -3.70
C GLN A 127 17.80 5.91 -4.41
N PHE A 128 16.83 6.70 -3.95
CA PHE A 128 15.50 6.75 -4.57
C PHE A 128 15.54 7.51 -5.91
N MET A 129 16.30 8.60 -5.98
CA MET A 129 16.55 9.35 -7.21
C MET A 129 17.24 8.49 -8.27
N CYS A 130 18.30 7.77 -7.89
CA CYS A 130 19.02 6.87 -8.80
C CYS A 130 18.11 5.77 -9.36
N ARG A 131 17.25 5.17 -8.52
CA ARG A 131 16.26 4.17 -8.97
C ARG A 131 15.21 4.76 -9.91
N CYS A 132 14.77 6.00 -9.67
CA CYS A 132 13.82 6.67 -10.55
C CYS A 132 14.45 6.98 -11.92
N GLU A 133 15.70 7.44 -11.94
CA GLU A 133 16.45 7.70 -13.16
C GLU A 133 16.71 6.42 -13.97
N ASP A 134 17.07 5.32 -13.29
CA ASP A 134 17.22 4.00 -13.91
C ASP A 134 15.91 3.52 -14.53
N SER A 135 14.82 3.58 -13.78
CA SER A 135 13.49 3.20 -14.28
C SER A 135 13.06 4.06 -15.47
N GLU A 136 13.35 5.37 -15.45
CA GLU A 136 13.04 6.26 -16.56
C GLU A 136 13.85 5.93 -17.82
N ARG A 137 15.13 5.54 -17.66
CA ARG A 137 15.97 5.04 -18.76
C ARG A 137 15.43 3.74 -19.34
N ASP A 138 15.04 2.79 -18.50
CA ASP A 138 14.47 1.51 -18.93
C ASP A 138 13.15 1.71 -19.69
N VAL A 139 12.28 2.61 -19.22
CA VAL A 139 11.04 2.95 -19.93
C VAL A 139 11.31 3.59 -21.29
N LYS A 140 12.34 4.43 -21.41
CA LYS A 140 12.74 5.03 -22.70
C LYS A 140 13.30 3.98 -23.65
N GLU A 141 14.14 3.08 -23.14
CA GLU A 141 14.74 1.99 -23.92
C GLU A 141 13.67 1.00 -24.41
N LEU A 142 12.78 0.53 -23.53
CA LEU A 142 11.68 -0.35 -23.91
C LEU A 142 10.73 0.30 -24.93
N LYS A 143 10.48 1.62 -24.82
CA LYS A 143 9.70 2.36 -25.83
C LYS A 143 10.39 2.41 -27.19
N LEU A 144 11.72 2.47 -27.23
CA LEU A 144 12.50 2.42 -28.47
C LEU A 144 12.50 1.02 -29.06
N GLN A 145 12.69 -0.01 -28.24
CA GLN A 145 12.62 -1.42 -28.65
C GLN A 145 11.26 -1.76 -29.24
N LEU A 146 10.17 -1.37 -28.57
CA LEU A 146 8.81 -1.59 -29.08
C LEU A 146 8.57 -0.88 -30.42
N LYS A 147 9.12 0.32 -30.61
CA LYS A 147 9.02 1.04 -31.89
C LYS A 147 9.85 0.38 -32.99
N ALA A 148 11.04 -0.13 -32.66
CA ALA A 148 11.91 -0.84 -33.58
C ALA A 148 11.28 -2.18 -34.01
N GLU A 149 10.70 -2.92 -33.08
CA GLU A 149 10.03 -4.19 -33.33
C GLU A 149 8.76 -4.01 -34.17
N ARG A 150 7.96 -2.97 -33.88
CA ARG A 150 6.83 -2.57 -34.74
C ARG A 150 7.25 -2.20 -36.16
N ARG A 151 8.41 -1.55 -36.32
CA ARG A 151 8.95 -1.19 -37.65
C ARG A 151 9.51 -2.41 -38.38
N SER A 152 10.21 -3.30 -37.69
CA SER A 152 10.72 -4.57 -38.20
C SER A 152 9.58 -5.47 -38.71
N ARG A 153 8.50 -5.56 -37.94
CA ARG A 153 7.28 -6.30 -38.31
C ARG A 153 6.53 -5.69 -39.50
N LYS A 154 6.64 -4.37 -39.71
CA LYS A 154 6.04 -3.64 -40.85
C LYS A 154 6.90 -3.73 -42.13
N SER A 155 8.17 -4.12 -42.02
CA SER A 155 9.10 -4.25 -43.16
C SER A 155 9.23 -5.66 -43.73
N SER A 156 8.56 -6.66 -43.15
CA SER A 156 8.46 -7.98 -43.78
C SER A 156 7.45 -7.91 -44.94
N PRO A 157 7.73 -8.51 -46.11
CA PRO A 157 6.74 -8.65 -47.16
C PRO A 157 5.49 -9.32 -46.59
N GLU A 158 4.32 -8.80 -46.96
CA GLU A 158 3.01 -9.31 -46.57
C GLU A 158 2.90 -10.81 -46.85
N GLU A 159 3.24 -11.63 -45.86
CA GLU A 159 2.85 -13.01 -45.80
C GLU A 159 1.54 -13.00 -45.01
N SER A 160 0.45 -13.30 -45.71
CA SER A 160 -0.92 -13.31 -45.19
C SER A 160 -0.99 -14.16 -43.93
N CYS A 161 -0.82 -13.53 -42.76
CA CYS A 161 -0.99 -14.19 -41.47
C CYS A 161 -2.44 -14.67 -41.39
N SER A 162 -2.60 -15.96 -41.10
CA SER A 162 -3.92 -16.55 -40.93
C SER A 162 -4.58 -15.98 -39.66
N GLU A 163 -5.91 -16.01 -39.57
CA GLU A 163 -6.65 -15.58 -38.36
C GLU A 163 -6.18 -16.32 -37.09
N ASP A 164 -5.60 -17.51 -37.25
CA ASP A 164 -5.00 -18.29 -36.16
C ASP A 164 -3.69 -17.67 -35.65
N ASP A 165 -2.84 -17.11 -36.52
CA ASP A 165 -1.59 -16.46 -36.12
C ASP A 165 -1.85 -15.17 -35.33
N GLU A 166 -2.84 -14.37 -35.76
CA GLU A 166 -3.27 -13.19 -34.98
C GLU A 166 -3.85 -13.57 -33.62
N LYS A 167 -4.54 -14.70 -33.54
CA LYS A 167 -5.16 -15.19 -32.30
C LYS A 167 -4.10 -15.71 -31.34
N ILE A 168 -3.10 -16.44 -31.83
CA ILE A 168 -1.93 -16.88 -31.07
C ILE A 168 -1.18 -15.67 -30.52
N HIS A 169 -0.93 -14.65 -31.34
CA HIS A 169 -0.25 -13.44 -30.89
C HIS A 169 -1.04 -12.64 -29.85
N ARG A 170 -2.37 -12.62 -29.91
CA ARG A 170 -3.18 -12.01 -28.84
C ARG A 170 -2.99 -12.75 -27.53
N TYR A 171 -3.04 -14.08 -27.54
CA TYR A 171 -2.80 -14.88 -26.33
C TYR A 171 -1.39 -14.69 -25.77
N GLU A 172 -0.36 -14.67 -26.62
CA GLU A 172 1.02 -14.42 -26.18
C GLU A 172 1.18 -13.03 -25.57
N THR A 173 0.53 -12.01 -26.15
CA THR A 173 0.58 -10.64 -25.64
C THR A 173 -0.15 -10.53 -24.29
N GLU A 174 -1.31 -11.17 -24.16
CA GLU A 174 -2.06 -11.23 -22.90
C GLU A 174 -1.28 -11.98 -21.81
N GLU A 175 -0.60 -13.08 -22.17
CA GLU A 175 0.25 -13.84 -21.24
C GLU A 175 1.45 -13.01 -20.77
N LEU A 176 2.11 -12.28 -21.68
CA LEU A 176 3.22 -11.39 -21.33
C LEU A 176 2.78 -10.22 -20.45
N LEU A 177 1.60 -9.65 -20.71
CA LEU A 177 1.01 -8.60 -19.88
C LEU A 177 0.70 -9.13 -18.47
N HIS A 178 0.13 -10.33 -18.36
CA HIS A 178 -0.13 -10.97 -17.08
C HIS A 178 1.18 -11.24 -16.31
N LYS A 179 2.22 -11.73 -16.99
CA LYS A 179 3.55 -11.94 -16.39
C LYS A 179 4.17 -10.63 -15.91
N LEU A 180 4.03 -9.55 -16.67
CA LEU A 180 4.51 -8.23 -16.30
C LEU A 180 3.79 -7.68 -15.07
N ASP A 181 2.47 -7.85 -15.00
CA ASP A 181 1.66 -7.42 -13.86
C ASP A 181 2.04 -8.19 -12.58
N GLU A 182 2.20 -9.51 -12.71
CA GLU A 182 2.61 -10.38 -11.62
C GLU A 182 4.02 -10.02 -11.11
N GLU A 183 4.96 -9.73 -12.01
CA GLU A 183 6.30 -9.31 -11.62
C GLU A 183 6.31 -7.90 -10.98
N LYS A 184 5.47 -6.97 -11.46
CA LYS A 184 5.27 -5.67 -10.81
C LYS A 184 4.73 -5.84 -9.39
N ARG A 185 3.76 -6.73 -9.19
CA ARG A 185 3.20 -7.05 -7.88
C ARG A 185 4.24 -7.65 -6.95
N ARG A 186 5.08 -8.57 -7.45
CA ARG A 186 6.21 -9.13 -6.68
C ARG A 186 7.23 -8.07 -6.30
N SER A 187 7.56 -7.18 -7.23
CA SER A 187 8.53 -6.10 -6.99
C SER A 187 8.01 -5.11 -5.93
N ALA A 188 6.75 -4.68 -6.05
CA ALA A 188 6.10 -3.82 -5.06
C ALA A 188 6.05 -4.48 -3.67
N ASN A 189 5.72 -5.78 -3.60
CA ASN A 189 5.73 -6.52 -2.33
C ASN A 189 7.15 -6.66 -1.74
N ALA A 190 8.17 -6.92 -2.56
CA ALA A 190 9.55 -7.00 -2.11
C ALA A 190 10.06 -5.64 -1.61
N GLU A 191 9.62 -4.55 -2.21
CA GLU A 191 9.94 -3.19 -1.78
C GLU A 191 9.24 -2.83 -0.46
N LEU A 192 7.95 -3.17 -0.31
CA LEU A 192 7.23 -3.04 0.96
C LEU A 192 7.88 -3.85 2.09
N GLN A 193 8.32 -5.07 1.80
CA GLN A 193 9.01 -5.91 2.78
C GLN A 193 10.35 -5.32 3.22
N LYS A 194 11.16 -4.83 2.27
CA LYS A 194 12.43 -4.14 2.59
C LYS A 194 12.21 -2.86 3.40
N ASN A 195 11.17 -2.10 3.06
CA ASN A 195 10.81 -0.89 3.80
C ASN A 195 10.38 -1.24 5.22
N ALA A 196 9.56 -2.28 5.41
CA ALA A 196 9.16 -2.76 6.73
C ALA A 196 10.36 -3.22 7.57
N GLU A 197 11.24 -4.05 7.02
CA GLU A 197 12.47 -4.52 7.69
C GLU A 197 13.39 -3.35 8.10
N PHE A 198 13.48 -2.31 7.26
CA PHE A 198 14.22 -1.09 7.55
C PHE A 198 13.61 -0.29 8.72
N PHE A 199 12.29 -0.13 8.77
CA PHE A 199 11.61 0.54 9.89
C PHE A 199 11.77 -0.23 11.22
N TYR A 200 11.71 -1.56 11.17
CA TYR A 200 11.98 -2.39 12.35
C TYR A 200 13.43 -2.23 12.84
N GLN A 201 14.44 -2.25 11.96
CA GLN A 201 15.84 -2.03 12.35
C GLN A 201 16.10 -0.62 12.93
N GLN A 202 15.46 0.42 12.38
CA GLN A 202 15.59 1.78 12.88
C GLN A 202 14.95 1.94 14.28
N SER A 203 13.85 1.24 14.55
CA SER A 203 13.21 1.22 15.88
C SER A 203 14.05 0.51 16.94
N HIS A 204 14.77 -0.55 16.58
CA HIS A 204 15.68 -1.25 17.49
C HIS A 204 16.96 -0.45 17.80
N SER A 205 17.45 0.35 16.86
CA SER A 205 18.58 1.26 17.09
C SER A 205 18.26 2.42 18.03
N SER A 206 16.99 2.79 18.19
CA SER A 206 16.56 3.90 19.07
C SER A 206 16.38 3.47 20.53
N PHE A 207 16.23 2.17 20.81
CA PHE A 207 15.99 1.64 22.16
C PHE A 207 17.25 1.40 23.00
N GLU A 208 18.45 1.40 22.41
CA GLU A 208 19.70 1.16 23.16
C GLU A 208 20.31 2.42 23.80
N MET A 209 19.80 3.63 23.51
CA MET A 209 20.40 4.89 23.99
C MET A 209 19.50 5.72 24.90
N ALA A 210 18.56 5.09 25.62
CA ALA A 210 17.72 5.76 26.60
C ALA A 210 17.58 4.94 27.90
N ARG A 211 18.70 4.69 28.60
CA ARG A 211 18.67 4.34 30.02
C ARG A 211 19.07 5.56 30.85
N PRO A 212 18.15 6.24 31.55
CA PRO A 212 18.53 7.32 32.44
C PRO A 212 19.26 6.77 33.68
N PRO A 213 20.21 7.49 34.27
CA PRO A 213 20.80 7.10 35.55
C PRO A 213 19.71 7.16 36.62
N SER A 214 19.45 6.04 37.28
CA SER A 214 18.64 5.97 38.50
C SER A 214 19.24 6.88 39.57
N LEU A 215 18.44 7.76 40.21
CA LEU A 215 18.59 8.24 41.61
C LEU A 215 17.38 9.14 41.99
N PRO A 216 17.09 9.41 43.29
CA PRO A 216 15.88 8.87 43.93
C PRO A 216 14.81 9.91 44.31
N SER A 217 13.58 9.38 44.45
CA SER A 217 12.44 9.78 45.31
C SER A 217 12.62 11.02 46.20
N ARG A 218 11.84 12.10 45.96
CA ARG A 218 10.66 12.50 46.77
C ARG A 218 10.12 13.91 46.45
N ASP A 219 8.81 13.99 46.64
CA ASP A 219 7.98 15.11 47.09
C ASP A 219 7.35 16.10 46.09
N ILE A 220 6.02 16.13 46.23
CA ILE A 220 4.93 16.88 45.60
C ILE A 220 5.06 18.37 45.86
N LEU A 221 4.86 19.22 44.84
CA LEU A 221 4.12 20.49 44.96
C LEU A 221 3.45 20.87 43.62
N ILE A 222 2.18 21.27 43.74
CA ILE A 222 1.18 21.58 42.69
C ILE A 222 1.35 23.02 42.18
N SER A 223 1.31 23.24 40.86
CA SER A 223 0.49 24.24 40.12
C SER A 223 0.90 24.19 38.63
N SER A 224 0.02 24.09 37.63
CA SER A 224 -0.94 25.12 37.17
C SER A 224 -1.96 24.48 36.19
N PRO A 225 -3.23 24.92 36.14
CA PRO A 225 -4.28 24.28 35.35
C PRO A 225 -4.37 24.89 33.94
N HIS A 226 -3.80 24.21 32.96
CA HIS A 226 -4.28 24.33 31.58
C HIS A 226 -5.06 23.06 31.26
N SER A 227 -6.34 23.09 31.61
CA SER A 227 -7.34 22.11 31.20
C SER A 227 -7.45 22.12 29.69
N SER A 228 -6.78 21.17 29.04
CA SER A 228 -6.99 20.83 27.64
C SER A 228 -8.42 20.31 27.49
N LEU A 229 -9.34 21.19 27.08
CA LEU A 229 -10.77 20.95 26.80
C LEU A 229 -11.04 19.98 25.63
N LEU A 230 -10.07 19.10 25.32
CA LEU A 230 -10.19 18.04 24.30
C LEU A 230 -10.00 16.64 24.91
N ASN A 231 -9.86 16.52 26.23
CA ASN A 231 -9.57 15.25 26.90
C ASN A 231 -10.72 14.75 27.80
N GLU A 232 -11.98 14.99 27.39
CA GLU A 232 -13.17 14.48 28.08
C GLU A 232 -13.86 13.34 27.32
N SER A 233 -13.21 12.78 26.31
CA SER A 233 -13.70 11.58 25.63
C SER A 233 -13.17 10.34 26.36
N PHE A 234 -14.07 9.42 26.69
CA PHE A 234 -13.76 8.12 27.27
C PHE A 234 -13.97 7.03 26.21
N LEU A 235 -13.08 6.04 26.21
CA LEU A 235 -13.19 4.81 25.44
C LEU A 235 -13.60 3.69 26.39
N GLU A 236 -14.54 2.86 25.97
CA GLU A 236 -15.06 1.77 26.77
C GLU A 236 -14.55 0.42 26.25
N CYS A 237 -14.26 -0.49 27.19
CA CYS A 237 -14.07 -1.89 26.87
C CYS A 237 -15.42 -2.52 26.48
N PRO A 238 -15.58 -3.16 25.31
CA PRO A 238 -16.85 -3.74 24.88
C PRO A 238 -17.28 -4.93 25.74
N SER A 239 -16.35 -5.62 26.39
CA SER A 239 -16.61 -6.82 27.20
C SER A 239 -17.06 -6.48 28.63
N CYS A 240 -16.40 -5.54 29.31
CA CYS A 240 -16.72 -5.21 30.71
C CYS A 240 -17.17 -3.76 30.96
N GLN A 241 -17.27 -2.93 29.91
CA GLN A 241 -17.67 -1.51 29.97
C GLN A 241 -16.77 -0.63 30.86
N ALA A 242 -15.53 -1.06 31.13
CA ALA A 242 -14.57 -0.23 31.82
C ALA A 242 -14.21 1.00 30.97
N GLU A 243 -14.35 2.18 31.55
CA GLU A 243 -14.08 3.47 30.91
C GLU A 243 -12.62 3.89 31.08
N TYR A 244 -12.01 4.34 29.98
CA TYR A 244 -10.64 4.83 29.94
C TYR A 244 -10.60 6.19 29.25
N PRO A 245 -9.93 7.20 29.84
CA PRO A 245 -9.68 8.46 29.14
C PRO A 245 -8.92 8.20 27.83
N VAL A 246 -9.23 8.94 26.76
CA VAL A 246 -8.52 8.80 25.46
C VAL A 246 -6.99 8.97 25.61
N SER A 247 -6.54 9.83 26.54
CA SER A 247 -5.12 9.98 26.87
C SER A 247 -4.44 8.70 27.38
N HIS A 248 -5.21 7.72 27.86
CA HIS A 248 -4.74 6.43 28.40
C HIS A 248 -5.14 5.23 27.54
N TYR A 249 -5.26 5.40 26.21
CA TYR A 249 -5.65 4.31 25.29
C TYR A 249 -4.76 3.06 25.38
N ARG A 250 -3.48 3.19 25.77
CA ARG A 250 -2.58 2.04 25.97
C ARG A 250 -3.01 1.15 27.14
N GLU A 251 -3.61 1.73 28.17
CA GLU A 251 -4.13 0.97 29.32
C GLU A 251 -5.38 0.19 28.93
N LEU A 252 -6.25 0.77 28.10
CA LEU A 252 -7.38 0.07 27.49
C LEU A 252 -6.90 -1.10 26.62
N LEU A 253 -5.88 -0.92 25.77
CA LEU A 253 -5.34 -2.01 24.95
C LEU A 253 -4.81 -3.18 25.80
N ASN A 254 -4.03 -2.90 26.84
CA ASN A 254 -3.56 -3.93 27.78
C ASN A 254 -4.74 -4.59 28.51
N HIS A 255 -5.77 -3.83 28.84
CA HIS A 255 -6.98 -4.35 29.45
C HIS A 255 -7.72 -5.29 28.48
N LEU A 256 -7.87 -4.94 27.20
CA LEU A 256 -8.52 -5.77 26.17
C LEU A 256 -7.77 -7.08 25.92
N GLU A 257 -6.45 -7.13 26.12
CA GLU A 257 -5.67 -8.37 26.00
C GLU A 257 -5.99 -9.39 27.11
N ILE A 258 -6.46 -8.92 28.27
CA ILE A 258 -6.76 -9.76 29.43
C ILE A 258 -8.27 -9.92 29.63
N CYS A 259 -9.05 -8.92 29.19
CA CYS A 259 -10.50 -8.90 29.20
C CYS A 259 -11.01 -9.61 27.95
N VAL A 260 -10.86 -10.94 27.95
CA VAL A 260 -11.52 -11.85 27.01
C VAL A 260 -12.79 -12.33 27.70
N ASP A 261 -13.94 -12.21 27.02
CA ASP A 261 -15.31 -12.51 27.51
C ASP A 261 -15.45 -13.62 28.56
#